data_AF-B3M7J7-F1
#
_entry.id   AF-B3M7J7-F1
#
_cell.length_a   1.000
_cell.length_b   1.000
_cell.length_c   1.000
_cell.angle_alpha   90.00
_cell.angle_beta   90.00
_cell.angle_gamma   90.00
#
_symmetry.space_group_name_H-M   'P 1'
#
loop_
_entity.id
_entity.type
_entity.pdbx_description
1 polymer ?
#
loop_
_entity_poly.entity_id
_entity_poly.type
_entity_poly.pdbx_seq_one_letter_code
_entity_poly.pdbx_strand_id
1 'polypeptide(L)'
;MPKYFGLLALIFSCGLIVRGGLVPQVEVPEIPDEVSLDAEGPKDSNTTSTKSTLKLVHVLFRHGPRTPVNTYPKDPYINETYEPYGWGALTNGAKVELYKIGKQLRQRYRDFLAPYYQPDMIRAQSSESPRTMMSLQMVLAGLFPPENTPLEWNLMLNWQPIPIFMEPEETDLRIRMKASCPRYDEAVLEIFDLPEVKKIHEENSQLLQELSDFTGLNVTHAHDVTNIFISLQTEQTYGLKLPEWTKDYYPEKMLPLAALSYVYDAYTAEMRKLKGGYFIEFLLNQIQSKISGKLKPADRRMFISCGHDWTISNILSALDVWEGQMPRFSALIAFELHQKEETGEYFLELYFQNDPDQEPKQLQIPGCEKQCPISKLVELTKDVLPDAPYKDLCKPKRTLNGAKITYH
;
A
#
# COMPACT_ATOMS: atom_id res chain seq x y z
N MET A 1 -58.10 1.78 46.39
CA MET A 1 -57.55 3.15 46.33
C MET A 1 -56.22 3.15 47.08
N PRO A 2 -55.12 3.82 46.65
CA PRO A 2 -54.93 4.73 45.52
C PRO A 2 -53.68 4.47 44.62
N LYS A 3 -53.74 5.06 43.41
CA LYS A 3 -52.70 5.80 42.65
C LYS A 3 -51.31 5.19 42.37
N TYR A 4 -51.12 4.79 41.10
CA TYR A 4 -49.83 4.73 40.42
C TYR A 4 -49.25 6.14 40.25
N PHE A 5 -47.99 6.35 40.67
CA PHE A 5 -47.18 7.51 40.34
C PHE A 5 -46.44 7.24 39.02
N GLY A 6 -46.63 8.12 38.04
CA GLY A 6 -45.83 8.16 36.83
C GLY A 6 -44.46 8.80 37.09
N LEU A 7 -43.40 8.19 36.57
CA LEU A 7 -42.08 8.79 36.46
C LEU A 7 -41.81 9.01 34.97
N LEU A 8 -41.87 10.28 34.53
CA LEU A 8 -41.36 10.69 33.23
C LEU A 8 -39.83 10.74 33.31
N ALA A 9 -39.14 9.86 32.56
CA ALA A 9 -37.73 10.02 32.26
C ALA A 9 -37.59 10.81 30.95
N LEU A 10 -37.14 12.05 31.04
CA LEU A 10 -36.70 12.87 29.91
C LEU A 10 -35.38 12.31 29.38
N ILE A 11 -35.41 11.65 28.22
CA ILE A 11 -34.21 11.28 27.47
C ILE A 11 -33.83 12.50 26.63
N PHE A 12 -32.76 13.19 27.03
CA PHE A 12 -32.06 14.13 26.16
C PHE A 12 -31.26 13.34 25.13
N SER A 13 -31.73 13.29 23.88
CA SER A 13 -30.93 12.81 22.75
C SER A 13 -29.89 13.88 22.39
N CYS A 14 -28.65 13.67 22.83
CA CYS A 14 -27.51 14.43 22.33
C CYS A 14 -27.23 13.95 20.89
N GLY A 15 -27.60 14.75 19.89
CA GLY A 15 -27.34 14.46 18.49
C GLY A 15 -25.84 14.55 18.20
N LEU A 16 -25.18 13.40 18.11
CA LEU A 16 -23.86 13.29 17.49
C LEU A 16 -24.03 13.46 15.97
N ILE A 17 -23.65 14.64 15.46
CA ILE A 17 -23.50 14.85 14.03
C ILE A 17 -22.27 14.05 13.58
N VAL A 18 -22.50 12.86 13.04
CA VAL A 18 -21.46 12.09 12.35
C VAL A 18 -21.12 12.83 11.06
N ARG A 19 -19.95 13.49 11.02
CA ARG A 19 -19.36 13.96 9.77
C ARG A 19 -18.81 12.75 9.01
N GLY A 20 -19.69 12.03 8.33
CA GLY A 20 -19.36 11.12 7.25
C GLY A 20 -19.91 11.73 5.98
N GLY A 21 -19.04 12.12 5.04
CA GLY A 21 -19.47 12.51 3.71
C GLY A 21 -20.26 11.36 3.09
N LEU A 22 -21.53 11.60 2.76
CA LEU A 22 -22.32 10.71 1.93
C LEU A 22 -21.69 10.70 0.53
N VAL A 23 -21.18 9.54 0.14
CA VAL A 23 -21.00 9.23 -1.28
C VAL A 23 -22.38 9.38 -1.94
N PRO A 24 -22.52 10.10 -3.07
CA PRO A 24 -23.80 10.19 -3.78
C PRO A 24 -24.33 8.78 -4.02
N GLN A 25 -25.57 8.51 -3.60
CA GLN A 25 -26.25 7.26 -3.94
C GLN A 25 -26.36 7.20 -5.46
N VAL A 26 -25.55 6.35 -6.07
CA VAL A 26 -25.79 5.88 -7.44
C VAL A 26 -26.99 4.94 -7.33
N GLU A 27 -28.12 5.31 -7.94
CA GLU A 27 -29.25 4.41 -8.12
C GLU A 27 -28.76 3.16 -8.85
N VAL A 28 -28.84 2.02 -8.16
CA VAL A 28 -28.59 0.71 -8.74
C VAL A 28 -29.87 0.29 -9.46
N PRO A 29 -29.90 0.16 -10.80
CA PRO A 29 -31.05 -0.40 -11.49
C PRO A 29 -31.21 -1.88 -11.09
N GLU A 30 -32.43 -2.29 -10.77
CA GLU A 30 -32.78 -3.70 -10.57
C GLU A 30 -32.44 -4.50 -11.84
N ILE A 31 -31.67 -5.58 -11.67
CA ILE A 31 -31.33 -6.53 -12.74
C ILE A 31 -32.49 -7.53 -12.85
N PRO A 32 -33.17 -7.67 -14.00
CA PRO A 32 -34.15 -8.73 -14.20
C PRO A 32 -33.45 -10.09 -14.30
N ASP A 33 -34.06 -11.11 -13.69
CA ASP A 33 -33.65 -12.51 -13.80
C ASP A 33 -33.70 -13.04 -15.24
N GLU A 34 -32.73 -13.91 -15.55
CA GLU A 34 -32.62 -14.81 -16.70
C GLU A 34 -32.66 -14.20 -18.12
N VAL A 35 -31.47 -14.06 -18.72
CA VAL A 35 -31.29 -14.25 -20.16
C VAL A 35 -30.04 -15.10 -20.42
N SER A 36 -30.25 -16.31 -20.89
CA SER A 36 -29.23 -17.17 -21.49
C SER A 36 -28.67 -16.52 -22.75
N LEU A 37 -27.35 -16.28 -22.81
CA LEU A 37 -26.67 -15.83 -24.01
C LEU A 37 -25.43 -16.68 -24.25
N ASP A 38 -25.57 -17.64 -25.16
CA ASP A 38 -24.47 -18.20 -25.92
C ASP A 38 -23.88 -17.08 -26.78
N ALA A 39 -22.63 -16.69 -26.50
CA ALA A 39 -21.87 -15.79 -27.35
C ALA A 39 -20.42 -16.30 -27.46
N GLU A 40 -20.11 -16.94 -28.59
CA GLU A 40 -18.75 -17.22 -29.01
C GLU A 40 -18.01 -15.90 -29.26
N GLY A 41 -17.08 -15.57 -28.36
CA GLY A 41 -16.10 -14.50 -28.54
C GLY A 41 -14.87 -14.96 -29.34
N PRO A 42 -14.09 -14.02 -29.92
CA PRO A 42 -13.07 -14.32 -30.91
C PRO A 42 -11.88 -15.09 -30.32
N LYS A 43 -11.42 -16.09 -31.08
CA LYS A 43 -10.23 -16.90 -30.80
C LYS A 43 -8.97 -16.04 -30.93
N ASP A 44 -8.56 -15.41 -29.84
CA ASP A 44 -7.20 -14.91 -29.71
C ASP A 44 -6.21 -16.05 -29.45
N SER A 45 -5.07 -15.89 -30.10
CA SER A 45 -4.01 -16.87 -30.35
C SER A 45 -3.44 -17.56 -29.11
N ASN A 46 -3.36 -18.89 -29.18
CA ASN A 46 -2.41 -19.80 -28.53
C ASN A 46 -1.52 -19.19 -27.42
N THR A 47 -2.10 -18.93 -26.25
CA THR A 47 -1.38 -19.14 -25.00
C THR A 47 -1.70 -20.58 -24.60
N THR A 48 -0.76 -21.50 -24.83
CA THR A 48 -0.78 -22.77 -24.12
C THR A 48 -0.74 -22.45 -22.63
N SER A 49 -1.92 -22.42 -22.00
CA SER A 49 -2.08 -22.39 -20.55
C SER A 49 -1.43 -23.68 -20.04
N THR A 50 -0.13 -23.61 -19.77
CA THR A 50 0.59 -24.70 -19.14
C THR A 50 0.01 -24.83 -17.73
N LYS A 51 -0.55 -26.00 -17.43
CA LYS A 51 -1.12 -26.24 -16.11
C LYS A 51 -0.03 -26.02 -15.05
N SER A 52 -0.35 -25.23 -14.05
CA SER A 52 0.56 -24.91 -12.96
C SER A 52 -0.19 -24.87 -11.64
N THR A 53 0.56 -25.02 -10.55
CA THR A 53 0.03 -25.04 -9.19
C THR A 53 0.65 -23.92 -8.36
N LEU A 54 -0.19 -23.14 -7.69
CA LEU A 54 0.24 -22.09 -6.76
C LEU A 54 0.87 -22.71 -5.51
N LYS A 55 2.01 -22.19 -5.07
CA LYS A 55 2.82 -22.75 -3.97
C LYS A 55 3.03 -21.80 -2.81
N LEU A 56 3.17 -20.50 -3.08
CA LEU A 56 3.40 -19.47 -2.07
C LEU A 56 2.92 -18.12 -2.60
N VAL A 57 2.31 -17.31 -1.74
CA VAL A 57 1.88 -15.94 -2.06
C VAL A 57 2.53 -14.96 -1.09
N HIS A 58 3.05 -13.85 -1.61
CA HIS A 58 3.32 -12.67 -0.80
C HIS A 58 2.38 -11.55 -1.24
N VAL A 59 1.59 -11.03 -0.30
CA VAL A 59 0.76 -9.84 -0.50
C VAL A 59 1.37 -8.70 0.30
N LEU A 60 1.57 -7.56 -0.32
CA LEU A 60 1.92 -6.31 0.35
C LEU A 60 0.92 -5.25 -0.07
N PHE A 61 0.36 -4.51 0.87
CA PHE A 61 -0.55 -3.41 0.56
C PHE A 61 -0.27 -2.17 1.41
N ARG A 62 -0.57 -1.00 0.85
CA ARG A 62 -0.55 0.28 1.57
C ARG A 62 -1.73 0.31 2.56
N HIS A 63 -1.57 0.97 3.70
CA HIS A 63 -2.71 1.28 4.56
C HIS A 63 -3.86 1.99 3.81
N GLY A 64 -5.07 1.91 4.37
CA GLY A 64 -6.24 2.56 3.80
C GLY A 64 -6.25 4.09 3.99
N PRO A 65 -7.30 4.77 3.48
CA PRO A 65 -7.49 6.20 3.65
C PRO A 65 -7.38 6.66 5.10
N ARG A 66 -6.76 7.82 5.30
CA ARG A 66 -6.47 8.37 6.64
C ARG A 66 -6.73 9.86 6.70
N THR A 67 -6.81 10.38 7.91
CA THR A 67 -6.67 11.81 8.17
C THR A 67 -5.24 12.27 7.82
N PRO A 68 -5.00 13.58 7.61
CA PRO A 68 -3.67 14.11 7.39
C PRO A 68 -2.73 13.75 8.54
N VAL A 69 -1.44 13.55 8.25
CA VAL A 69 -0.39 13.31 9.26
C VAL A 69 0.22 14.61 9.77
N ASN A 70 0.13 15.66 8.95
CA ASN A 70 0.46 17.04 9.23
C ASN A 70 -0.23 17.93 8.17
N THR A 71 0.05 19.23 8.18
CA THR A 71 -0.45 20.19 7.19
C THR A 71 0.51 21.38 7.02
N TYR A 72 0.11 22.39 6.26
CA TYR A 72 0.88 23.60 5.93
C TYR A 72 0.42 24.86 6.70
N PRO A 73 1.30 25.86 6.89
CA PRO A 73 1.01 27.03 7.74
C PRO A 73 -0.26 27.82 7.43
N LYS A 74 -0.66 27.89 6.15
CA LYS A 74 -1.84 28.62 5.69
C LYS A 74 -3.08 27.74 5.49
N ASP A 75 -3.04 26.48 5.92
CA ASP A 75 -4.21 25.60 5.86
C ASP A 75 -5.33 26.13 6.79
N PRO A 76 -6.56 26.38 6.28
CA PRO A 76 -7.69 26.73 7.13
C PRO A 76 -8.01 25.68 8.20
N TYR A 77 -7.58 24.43 8.02
CA TYR A 77 -7.77 23.31 8.94
C TYR A 77 -6.55 23.02 9.82
N ILE A 78 -5.59 23.94 9.94
CA ILE A 78 -4.40 23.78 10.79
C ILE A 78 -4.70 23.44 12.26
N ASN A 79 -5.87 23.87 12.76
CA ASN A 79 -6.34 23.59 14.12
C ASN A 79 -7.41 22.49 14.19
N GLU A 80 -7.71 21.80 13.10
CA GLU A 80 -8.62 20.66 13.09
C GLU A 80 -8.01 19.51 13.91
N THR A 81 -8.81 18.88 14.75
CA THR A 81 -8.37 17.76 15.59
C THR A 81 -8.59 16.42 14.92
N TYR A 82 -9.45 16.38 13.90
CA TYR A 82 -9.91 15.17 13.22
C TYR A 82 -10.59 14.18 14.16
N GLU A 83 -11.28 14.68 15.19
CA GLU A 83 -12.10 13.89 16.10
C GLU A 83 -13.13 13.04 15.32
N PRO A 84 -13.35 11.76 15.66
CA PRO A 84 -12.77 10.99 16.79
C PRO A 84 -11.49 10.22 16.44
N TYR A 85 -10.90 10.44 15.26
CA TYR A 85 -9.78 9.64 14.78
C TYR A 85 -8.42 10.20 15.22
N GLY A 86 -8.28 11.53 15.24
CA GLY A 86 -6.99 12.20 15.39
C GLY A 86 -6.19 12.25 14.09
N TRP A 87 -5.00 12.84 14.16
CA TRP A 87 -4.08 12.97 13.02
C TRP A 87 -3.45 11.62 12.61
N GLY A 88 -3.29 11.41 11.30
CA GLY A 88 -2.63 10.24 10.72
C GLY A 88 -3.36 8.93 10.92
N ALA A 89 -4.64 8.97 11.28
CA ALA A 89 -5.44 7.84 11.73
C ALA A 89 -6.41 7.33 10.66
N LEU A 90 -6.75 6.04 10.74
CA LEU A 90 -7.61 5.35 9.78
C LEU A 90 -9.08 5.77 9.97
N THR A 91 -9.75 6.16 8.89
CA THR A 91 -11.18 6.55 8.93
C THR A 91 -12.10 5.33 8.88
N ASN A 92 -13.41 5.52 9.09
CA ASN A 92 -14.37 4.42 8.93
C ASN A 92 -14.51 3.98 7.47
N GLY A 93 -14.45 4.90 6.50
CA GLY A 93 -14.46 4.55 5.07
C GLY A 93 -13.31 3.61 4.72
N ALA A 94 -12.12 3.88 5.26
CA ALA A 94 -10.96 3.02 5.07
C ALA A 94 -11.14 1.62 5.65
N LYS A 95 -11.78 1.48 6.82
CA LYS A 95 -12.06 0.15 7.39
C LYS A 95 -12.94 -0.69 6.46
N VAL A 96 -13.96 -0.08 5.85
CA VAL A 96 -14.84 -0.74 4.88
C VAL A 96 -14.05 -1.19 3.64
N GLU A 97 -13.25 -0.29 3.07
CA GLU A 97 -12.42 -0.56 1.90
C GLU A 97 -11.43 -1.71 2.16
N LEU A 98 -10.72 -1.69 3.28
CA LEU A 98 -9.75 -2.72 3.66
C LEU A 98 -10.41 -4.07 3.96
N TYR A 99 -11.60 -4.07 4.56
CA TYR A 99 -12.38 -5.28 4.75
C TYR A 99 -12.81 -5.90 3.40
N LYS A 100 -13.19 -5.05 2.44
CA LYS A 100 -13.49 -5.48 1.05
C LYS A 100 -12.27 -6.14 0.39
N ILE A 101 -11.08 -5.57 0.55
CA ILE A 101 -9.81 -6.16 0.05
C ILE A 101 -9.57 -7.53 0.68
N GLY A 102 -9.79 -7.68 1.98
CA GLY A 102 -9.74 -8.99 2.65
C GLY A 102 -10.63 -10.03 1.98
N LYS A 103 -11.87 -9.66 1.65
CA LYS A 103 -12.81 -10.53 0.93
C LYS A 103 -12.37 -10.83 -0.51
N GLN A 104 -11.82 -9.85 -1.23
CA GLN A 104 -11.27 -10.06 -2.58
C GLN A 104 -10.11 -11.06 -2.55
N LEU A 105 -9.17 -10.92 -1.60
CA LEU A 105 -8.08 -11.87 -1.40
C LEU A 105 -8.59 -13.27 -1.02
N ARG A 106 -9.63 -13.34 -0.19
CA ARG A 106 -10.28 -14.61 0.16
C ARG A 106 -10.85 -15.30 -1.08
N GLN A 107 -11.51 -14.55 -1.94
CA GLN A 107 -12.07 -15.06 -3.19
C GLN A 107 -10.96 -15.52 -4.14
N ARG A 108 -9.92 -14.70 -4.34
CA ARG A 108 -8.79 -14.99 -5.23
C ARG A 108 -8.04 -16.25 -4.83
N TYR A 109 -7.82 -16.45 -3.54
CA TYR A 109 -7.03 -17.56 -3.00
C TYR A 109 -7.87 -18.66 -2.34
N ARG A 110 -9.16 -18.75 -2.66
CA ARG A 110 -10.11 -19.69 -2.01
C ARG A 110 -9.67 -21.15 -2.10
N ASP A 111 -9.11 -21.55 -3.25
CA ASP A 111 -8.72 -22.94 -3.55
C ASP A 111 -7.29 -23.23 -3.04
N PHE A 112 -6.53 -22.18 -2.71
CA PHE A 112 -5.16 -22.27 -2.22
C PHE A 112 -5.07 -22.20 -0.69
N LEU A 113 -5.89 -21.38 -0.04
CA LEU A 113 -5.94 -21.24 1.41
C LEU A 113 -6.95 -22.21 2.02
N ALA A 114 -6.71 -22.64 3.26
CA ALA A 114 -7.65 -23.48 3.99
C ALA A 114 -9.00 -22.77 4.20
N PRO A 115 -10.10 -23.53 4.45
CA PRO A 115 -11.43 -22.95 4.70
C PRO A 115 -11.51 -21.96 5.87
N TYR A 116 -10.59 -22.02 6.81
CA TYR A 116 -10.50 -21.13 7.97
C TYR A 116 -9.04 -20.85 8.33
N TYR A 117 -8.81 -19.87 9.20
CA TYR A 117 -7.46 -19.48 9.64
C TYR A 117 -6.69 -20.65 10.26
N GLN A 118 -5.41 -20.77 9.92
CA GLN A 118 -4.49 -21.71 10.56
C GLN A 118 -3.18 -20.97 10.89
N PRO A 119 -2.66 -21.05 12.13
CA PRO A 119 -1.48 -20.29 12.54
C PRO A 119 -0.25 -20.49 11.65
N ASP A 120 -0.05 -21.71 11.17
CA ASP A 120 1.11 -22.07 10.36
C ASP A 120 0.95 -21.66 8.89
N MET A 121 -0.28 -21.46 8.43
CA MET A 121 -0.60 -21.17 7.03
C MET A 121 -0.23 -19.73 6.63
N ILE A 122 -0.45 -18.75 7.52
CA ILE A 122 -0.30 -17.32 7.18
C ILE A 122 0.59 -16.52 8.15
N ARG A 123 1.45 -15.66 7.62
CA ARG A 123 2.27 -14.72 8.40
C ARG A 123 1.79 -13.31 8.11
N ALA A 124 1.15 -12.67 9.08
CA ALA A 124 0.75 -11.28 9.00
C ALA A 124 1.82 -10.37 9.60
N GLN A 125 2.30 -9.38 8.86
CA GLN A 125 3.28 -8.40 9.33
C GLN A 125 2.84 -6.96 8.99
N SER A 126 3.01 -6.01 9.89
CA SER A 126 2.84 -4.59 9.56
C SER A 126 4.09 -3.81 9.93
N SER A 127 4.19 -2.57 9.45
CA SER A 127 5.03 -1.59 10.14
C SER A 127 4.48 -1.29 11.54
N GLU A 128 5.29 -0.66 12.39
CA GLU A 128 4.87 -0.21 13.73
C GLU A 128 3.80 0.90 13.72
N SER A 129 3.45 1.45 12.55
CA SER A 129 2.44 2.50 12.46
C SER A 129 1.03 2.00 12.83
N PRO A 130 0.30 2.67 13.75
CA PRO A 130 -1.06 2.28 14.14
C PRO A 130 -2.02 2.10 12.97
N ARG A 131 -1.98 2.99 11.97
CA ARG A 131 -2.82 2.89 10.77
C ARG A 131 -2.53 1.63 9.95
N THR A 132 -1.28 1.15 9.91
CA THR A 132 -0.94 -0.10 9.20
C THR A 132 -1.38 -1.34 9.96
N MET A 133 -1.24 -1.34 11.29
CA MET A 133 -1.76 -2.42 12.15
C MET A 133 -3.29 -2.54 12.05
N MET A 134 -4.00 -1.41 12.16
CA MET A 134 -5.46 -1.39 12.01
C MET A 134 -5.87 -1.83 10.60
N SER A 135 -5.13 -1.41 9.57
CA SER A 135 -5.44 -1.81 8.19
C SER A 135 -5.31 -3.32 7.99
N LEU A 136 -4.24 -3.92 8.53
CA LEU A 136 -4.03 -5.35 8.46
C LEU A 136 -5.07 -6.14 9.24
N GLN A 137 -5.53 -5.63 10.39
CA GLN A 137 -6.66 -6.24 11.11
C GLN A 137 -7.93 -6.26 10.26
N MET A 138 -8.25 -5.19 9.55
CA MET A 138 -9.43 -5.13 8.69
C MET A 138 -9.35 -6.09 7.50
N VAL A 139 -8.18 -6.18 6.85
CA VAL A 139 -7.94 -7.14 5.76
C VAL A 139 -8.06 -8.58 6.28
N LEU A 140 -7.46 -8.89 7.44
CA LEU A 140 -7.54 -10.22 8.05
C LEU A 140 -8.97 -10.61 8.45
N ALA A 141 -9.77 -9.65 8.92
CA ALA A 141 -11.18 -9.87 9.23
C ALA A 141 -12.01 -10.24 8.00
N GLY A 142 -11.71 -9.65 6.84
CA GLY A 142 -12.34 -10.04 5.55
C GLY A 142 -11.78 -11.33 4.96
N LEU A 143 -10.50 -11.64 5.25
CA LEU A 143 -9.80 -12.80 4.71
C LEU A 143 -10.17 -14.10 5.45
N PHE A 144 -10.39 -14.03 6.77
CA PHE A 144 -10.68 -15.19 7.63
C PHE A 144 -11.85 -14.94 8.60
N PRO A 145 -13.08 -14.71 8.11
CA PRO A 145 -14.26 -14.67 8.96
C PRO A 145 -14.44 -16.02 9.68
N PRO A 146 -14.64 -16.06 11.02
CA PRO A 146 -14.83 -17.31 11.75
C PRO A 146 -16.23 -17.90 11.66
N GLU A 147 -17.24 -17.14 11.23
CA GLU A 147 -18.64 -17.59 11.10
C GLU A 147 -18.75 -18.90 10.30
N ASN A 148 -19.52 -19.86 10.83
CA ASN A 148 -19.70 -21.20 10.25
C ASN A 148 -18.40 -22.02 10.13
N THR A 149 -17.41 -21.75 10.98
CA THR A 149 -16.15 -22.53 11.04
C THR A 149 -15.91 -23.08 12.45
N PRO A 150 -15.03 -24.07 12.64
CA PRO A 150 -14.62 -24.52 13.97
C PRO A 150 -13.96 -23.44 14.86
N LEU A 151 -13.62 -22.28 14.28
CA LEU A 151 -13.04 -21.14 15.00
C LEU A 151 -14.08 -20.09 15.42
N GLU A 152 -15.37 -20.34 15.16
CA GLU A 152 -16.46 -19.49 15.62
C GLU A 152 -16.56 -19.52 17.15
N TRP A 153 -16.09 -18.45 17.79
CA TRP A 153 -16.10 -18.32 19.24
C TRP A 153 -17.24 -17.42 19.76
N ASN A 154 -17.89 -16.66 18.88
CA ASN A 154 -18.95 -15.72 19.23
C ASN A 154 -19.96 -15.53 18.08
N LEU A 155 -21.21 -15.96 18.30
CA LEU A 155 -22.29 -15.88 17.31
C LEU A 155 -22.74 -14.44 16.98
N MET A 156 -22.40 -13.46 17.82
CA MET A 156 -22.74 -12.04 17.63
C MET A 156 -21.59 -11.23 17.03
N LEU A 157 -20.44 -11.85 16.79
CA LEU A 157 -19.23 -11.17 16.31
C LEU A 157 -18.47 -12.05 15.32
N ASN A 158 -18.65 -11.80 14.03
CA ASN A 158 -17.91 -12.46 12.94
C ASN A 158 -16.48 -11.91 12.80
N TRP A 159 -15.67 -12.08 13.84
CA TRP A 159 -14.28 -11.67 13.90
C TRP A 159 -13.48 -12.59 14.82
N GLN A 160 -12.23 -12.84 14.47
CA GLN A 160 -11.29 -13.58 15.32
C GLN A 160 -9.94 -12.84 15.38
N PRO A 161 -9.23 -12.92 16.52
CA PRO A 161 -7.89 -12.36 16.63
C PRO A 161 -6.90 -13.18 15.80
N ILE A 162 -6.15 -12.52 14.92
CA ILE A 162 -5.04 -13.11 14.18
C ILE A 162 -3.75 -12.35 14.55
N PRO A 163 -2.66 -13.04 14.95
CA PRO A 163 -1.42 -12.39 15.34
C PRO A 163 -0.82 -11.54 14.21
N ILE A 164 -0.52 -10.28 14.53
CA ILE A 164 0.23 -9.36 13.67
C ILE A 164 1.60 -9.15 14.29
N PHE A 165 2.63 -9.27 13.46
CA PHE A 165 4.01 -9.03 13.87
C PHE A 165 4.50 -7.72 13.30
N MET A 166 5.44 -7.09 14.00
CA MET A 166 6.04 -5.83 13.55
C MET A 166 7.52 -5.79 13.91
N GLU A 167 8.26 -4.97 13.17
CA GLU A 167 9.62 -4.57 13.52
C GLU A 167 9.58 -3.11 13.99
N PRO A 168 10.39 -2.72 14.99
CA PRO A 168 10.49 -1.32 15.41
C PRO A 168 10.92 -0.41 14.25
N GLU A 169 10.31 0.77 14.14
CA GLU A 169 10.50 1.72 13.02
C GLU A 169 11.98 2.06 12.78
N GLU A 170 12.80 2.15 13.84
CA GLU A 170 14.23 2.50 13.76
C GLU A 170 15.09 1.39 13.14
N THR A 171 14.56 0.17 13.06
CA THR A 171 15.27 -1.01 12.57
C THR A 171 14.60 -1.67 11.37
N ASP A 172 13.40 -1.21 10.99
CA ASP A 172 12.65 -1.79 9.89
C ASP A 172 13.25 -1.37 8.54
N LEU A 173 13.86 -2.36 7.88
CA LEU A 173 14.48 -2.26 6.55
C LEU A 173 13.52 -2.64 5.41
N ARG A 174 12.37 -3.25 5.70
CA ARG A 174 11.59 -4.00 4.70
C ARG A 174 10.20 -3.42 4.44
N ILE A 175 9.48 -3.03 5.49
CA ILE A 175 8.10 -2.57 5.38
C ILE A 175 8.05 -1.06 5.59
N ARG A 176 8.58 -0.55 6.71
CA ARG A 176 8.66 0.89 6.95
C ARG A 176 9.84 1.54 6.23
N MET A 177 10.95 0.82 6.09
CA MET A 177 12.19 1.29 5.42
C MET A 177 12.74 2.60 6.01
N LYS A 178 12.68 2.75 7.33
CA LYS A 178 13.05 3.97 8.06
C LYS A 178 14.31 3.88 8.91
N ALA A 179 14.96 2.72 8.94
CA ALA A 179 16.26 2.61 9.59
C ALA A 179 17.24 3.65 9.03
N SER A 180 17.95 4.34 9.92
CA SER A 180 18.80 5.47 9.55
C SER A 180 19.88 5.07 8.54
N CYS A 181 20.00 5.84 7.46
CA CYS A 181 20.99 5.60 6.41
C CYS A 181 21.49 6.92 5.83
N PRO A 182 22.57 7.50 6.39
CA PRO A 182 23.14 8.74 5.88
C PRO A 182 23.46 8.68 4.39
N ARG A 183 24.00 7.55 3.88
CA ARG A 183 24.27 7.39 2.45
C ARG A 183 23.03 7.56 1.57
N TYR A 184 21.90 6.99 1.98
CA TYR A 184 20.65 7.14 1.24
C TYR A 184 20.20 8.61 1.23
N ASP A 185 20.29 9.29 2.38
CA ASP A 185 19.94 10.71 2.49
C ASP A 185 20.80 11.56 1.52
N GLU A 186 22.11 11.27 1.40
CA GLU A 186 22.96 11.94 0.39
C GLU A 186 22.56 11.58 -1.04
N ALA A 187 22.26 10.30 -1.30
CA ALA A 187 21.91 9.82 -2.64
C ALA A 187 20.65 10.51 -3.17
N VAL A 188 19.65 10.71 -2.31
CA VAL A 188 18.45 11.48 -2.65
C VAL A 188 18.82 12.92 -3.01
N LEU A 189 19.69 13.58 -2.23
CA LEU A 189 20.11 14.96 -2.51
C LEU A 189 20.93 15.05 -3.81
N GLU A 190 21.76 14.05 -4.11
CA GLU A 190 22.50 13.94 -5.38
C GLU A 190 21.56 13.92 -6.60
N ILE A 191 20.32 13.41 -6.47
CA ILE A 191 19.32 13.42 -7.56
C ILE A 191 18.90 14.84 -7.93
N PHE A 192 18.71 15.72 -6.95
CA PHE A 192 18.35 17.12 -7.20
C PHE A 192 19.45 17.92 -7.88
N ASP A 193 20.69 17.40 -7.88
CA ASP A 193 21.80 18.02 -8.56
C ASP A 193 21.91 17.67 -10.05
N LEU A 194 21.16 16.66 -10.52
CA LEU A 194 21.21 16.19 -11.91
C LEU A 194 20.63 17.24 -12.89
N PRO A 195 21.25 17.45 -14.07
CA PRO A 195 20.79 18.47 -15.03
C PRO A 195 19.33 18.30 -15.46
N GLU A 196 18.89 17.06 -15.70
CA GLU A 196 17.52 16.76 -16.10
C GLU A 196 16.51 17.03 -14.98
N VAL A 197 16.89 16.78 -13.72
CA VAL A 197 16.05 17.04 -12.56
C VAL A 197 15.95 18.53 -12.29
N LYS A 198 17.07 19.27 -12.35
CA LYS A 198 17.08 20.74 -12.26
C LYS A 198 16.19 21.38 -13.32
N LYS A 199 16.33 20.93 -14.56
CA LYS A 199 15.50 21.42 -15.68
C LYS A 199 14.00 21.25 -15.41
N ILE A 200 13.57 20.08 -14.92
CA ILE A 200 12.15 19.85 -14.58
C ILE A 200 11.67 20.85 -13.51
N HIS A 201 12.46 21.12 -12.47
CA HIS A 201 12.07 22.06 -11.42
C HIS A 201 12.10 23.51 -11.91
N GLU A 202 13.06 23.88 -12.75
CA GLU A 202 13.12 25.20 -13.40
C GLU A 202 11.88 25.44 -14.27
N GLU A 203 11.49 24.46 -15.08
CA GLU A 203 10.29 24.51 -15.92
C GLU A 203 8.99 24.60 -15.10
N ASN A 204 9.00 24.11 -13.86
CA ASN A 204 7.87 24.20 -12.94
C ASN A 204 8.03 25.29 -11.86
N SER A 205 9.01 26.19 -12.01
CA SER A 205 9.33 27.21 -11.00
C SER A 205 8.13 28.10 -10.63
N GLN A 206 7.28 28.44 -11.60
CA GLN A 206 6.05 29.18 -11.34
C GLN A 206 5.10 28.42 -10.41
N LEU A 207 4.84 27.13 -10.67
CA LEU A 207 3.99 26.30 -9.81
C LEU A 207 4.56 26.18 -8.40
N LEU A 208 5.87 25.97 -8.28
CA LEU A 208 6.56 25.87 -6.98
C LEU A 208 6.43 27.18 -6.18
N GLN A 209 6.58 28.32 -6.84
CA GLN A 209 6.40 29.64 -6.22
C GLN A 209 4.93 29.86 -5.80
N GLU A 210 3.97 29.58 -6.67
CA GLU A 210 2.53 29.69 -6.38
C GLU A 210 2.14 28.83 -5.16
N LEU A 211 2.61 27.59 -5.10
CA LEU A 211 2.38 26.70 -3.96
C LEU A 211 3.02 27.24 -2.68
N SER A 212 4.23 27.81 -2.75
CA SER A 212 4.86 28.49 -1.60
C SER A 212 3.98 29.63 -1.08
N ASP A 213 3.45 30.45 -1.98
CA ASP A 213 2.59 31.58 -1.64
C ASP A 213 1.26 31.14 -1.02
N PHE A 214 0.62 30.09 -1.55
CA PHE A 214 -0.64 29.57 -1.00
C PHE A 214 -0.48 28.87 0.34
N THR A 215 0.61 28.13 0.53
CA THR A 215 0.77 27.24 1.69
C THR A 215 1.55 27.89 2.83
N GLY A 216 2.41 28.87 2.52
CA GLY A 216 3.38 29.43 3.46
C GLY A 216 4.58 28.51 3.71
N LEU A 217 4.73 27.42 2.95
CA LEU A 217 5.91 26.57 2.94
C LEU A 217 6.97 27.10 1.96
N ASN A 218 8.20 26.65 2.12
CA ASN A 218 9.24 26.79 1.10
C ASN A 218 9.15 25.58 0.15
N VAL A 219 8.43 25.72 -0.96
CA VAL A 219 8.19 24.64 -1.93
C VAL A 219 9.23 24.75 -3.04
N THR A 220 10.20 23.83 -3.02
CA THR A 220 11.36 23.88 -3.91
C THR A 220 11.53 22.61 -4.74
N HIS A 221 11.06 21.48 -4.21
CA HIS A 221 11.27 20.17 -4.81
C HIS A 221 9.94 19.41 -4.96
N ALA A 222 9.95 18.39 -5.82
CA ALA A 222 8.83 17.46 -6.00
C ALA A 222 8.26 16.95 -4.66
N HIS A 223 9.10 16.59 -3.69
CA HIS A 223 8.67 16.13 -2.36
C HIS A 223 7.83 17.14 -1.59
N ASP A 224 8.11 18.44 -1.72
CA ASP A 224 7.31 19.49 -1.08
C ASP A 224 5.90 19.51 -1.67
N VAL A 225 5.81 19.37 -3.00
CA VAL A 225 4.52 19.26 -3.72
C VAL A 225 3.77 18.00 -3.30
N THR A 226 4.46 16.86 -3.17
CA THR A 226 3.87 15.60 -2.72
C THR A 226 3.26 15.72 -1.33
N ASN A 227 3.96 16.37 -0.39
CA ASN A 227 3.47 16.59 0.97
C ASN A 227 2.18 17.44 0.99
N ILE A 228 2.12 18.51 0.19
CA ILE A 228 0.91 19.32 0.05
C ILE A 228 -0.21 18.52 -0.62
N PHE A 229 0.11 17.81 -1.71
CA PHE A 229 -0.84 16.99 -2.45
C PHE A 229 -1.51 15.95 -1.54
N ILE A 230 -0.71 15.24 -0.74
CA ILE A 230 -1.22 14.22 0.20
C ILE A 230 -2.07 14.86 1.29
N SER A 231 -1.69 16.03 1.81
CA SER A 231 -2.47 16.76 2.82
C SER A 231 -3.87 17.08 2.27
N LEU A 232 -3.94 17.72 1.10
CA LEU A 232 -5.19 18.03 0.39
C LEU A 232 -6.01 16.78 0.08
N GLN A 233 -5.38 15.72 -0.41
CA GLN A 233 -6.05 14.45 -0.68
C GLN A 233 -6.70 13.88 0.59
N THR A 234 -6.01 13.95 1.72
CA THR A 234 -6.50 13.41 2.98
C THR A 234 -7.59 14.27 3.61
N GLU A 235 -7.52 15.59 3.48
CA GLU A 235 -8.61 16.52 3.85
C GLU A 235 -9.86 16.27 3.00
N GLN A 236 -9.71 16.18 1.68
CA GLN A 236 -10.82 15.91 0.76
C GLN A 236 -11.47 14.56 1.06
N THR A 237 -10.65 13.52 1.27
CA THR A 237 -11.16 12.17 1.58
C THR A 237 -11.82 12.10 2.96
N TYR A 238 -11.39 12.94 3.91
CA TYR A 238 -12.05 13.10 5.20
C TYR A 238 -13.39 13.86 5.09
N GLY A 239 -13.64 14.54 3.97
CA GLY A 239 -14.87 15.26 3.67
C GLY A 239 -14.80 16.76 3.92
N LEU A 240 -13.59 17.33 4.05
CA LEU A 240 -13.40 18.77 4.15
C LEU A 240 -13.46 19.42 2.78
N LYS A 241 -13.96 20.67 2.76
CA LYS A 241 -13.94 21.49 1.56
C LYS A 241 -12.55 22.10 1.40
N LEU A 242 -11.87 21.78 0.31
CA LEU A 242 -10.55 22.33 0.05
C LEU A 242 -10.59 23.86 -0.18
N PRO A 243 -9.49 24.58 0.11
CA PRO A 243 -9.39 26.02 -0.14
C PRO A 243 -9.63 26.39 -1.62
N GLU A 244 -10.12 27.60 -1.89
CA GLU A 244 -10.54 28.02 -3.23
C GLU A 244 -9.40 27.92 -4.28
N TRP A 245 -8.16 28.23 -3.89
CA TRP A 245 -7.00 28.14 -4.78
C TRP A 245 -6.79 26.73 -5.33
N THR A 246 -7.22 25.69 -4.62
CA THR A 246 -6.98 24.29 -5.03
C THR A 246 -7.71 23.92 -6.31
N LYS A 247 -8.79 24.61 -6.69
CA LYS A 247 -9.60 24.27 -7.87
C LYS A 247 -8.83 24.28 -9.19
N ASP A 248 -7.83 25.16 -9.31
CA ASP A 248 -7.03 25.31 -10.52
C ASP A 248 -5.71 24.52 -10.46
N TYR A 249 -5.45 23.82 -9.34
CA TYR A 249 -4.15 23.21 -9.05
C TYR A 249 -4.25 21.72 -8.71
N TYR A 250 -5.16 21.36 -7.81
CA TYR A 250 -5.33 20.01 -7.30
C TYR A 250 -6.54 19.31 -7.96
N PRO A 251 -6.39 18.05 -8.40
CA PRO A 251 -5.14 17.28 -8.43
C PRO A 251 -4.25 17.58 -9.65
N GLU A 252 -4.80 18.04 -10.77
CA GLU A 252 -4.20 17.86 -12.11
C GLU A 252 -2.87 18.59 -12.32
N LYS A 253 -2.76 19.87 -11.91
CA LYS A 253 -1.55 20.67 -12.11
C LYS A 253 -0.40 20.22 -11.19
N MET A 254 -0.74 19.72 -9.99
CA MET A 254 0.23 19.25 -9.00
C MET A 254 0.71 17.83 -9.26
N LEU A 255 -0.15 16.97 -9.84
CA LEU A 255 0.06 15.53 -9.95
C LEU A 255 1.40 15.13 -10.59
N PRO A 256 1.86 15.76 -11.70
CA PRO A 256 3.12 15.37 -12.32
C PRO A 256 4.33 15.49 -11.38
N LEU A 257 4.43 16.59 -10.63
CA LEU A 257 5.51 16.77 -9.64
C LEU A 257 5.29 15.90 -8.40
N ALA A 258 4.06 15.79 -7.90
CA ALA A 258 3.76 14.97 -6.72
C ALA A 258 4.11 13.49 -6.94
N ALA A 259 3.83 12.95 -8.13
CA ALA A 259 4.18 11.57 -8.46
C ALA A 259 5.70 11.36 -8.61
N LEU A 260 6.43 12.41 -9.02
CA LEU A 260 7.84 12.34 -9.34
C LEU A 260 8.73 12.10 -8.12
N SER A 261 8.32 12.52 -6.92
CA SER A 261 9.07 12.23 -5.70
C SER A 261 9.27 10.72 -5.48
N TYR A 262 8.27 9.90 -5.81
CA TYR A 262 8.35 8.43 -5.70
C TYR A 262 9.34 7.82 -6.70
N VAL A 263 9.62 8.50 -7.81
CA VAL A 263 10.66 8.11 -8.76
C VAL A 263 12.03 8.51 -8.23
N TYR A 264 12.16 9.73 -7.70
CA TYR A 264 13.41 10.22 -7.12
C TYR A 264 13.91 9.36 -5.96
N ASP A 265 13.01 8.88 -5.10
CA ASP A 265 13.35 8.01 -3.95
C ASP A 265 13.95 6.66 -4.34
N ALA A 266 13.81 6.25 -5.59
CA ALA A 266 14.33 5.00 -6.11
C ALA A 266 15.06 5.18 -7.46
N TYR A 267 15.63 6.37 -7.70
CA TYR A 267 16.14 6.76 -9.01
C TYR A 267 17.30 5.86 -9.48
N THR A 268 18.23 5.54 -8.57
CA THR A 268 19.43 4.74 -8.88
C THR A 268 19.33 3.31 -8.34
N ALA A 269 20.11 2.39 -8.92
CA ALA A 269 20.23 1.02 -8.42
C ALA A 269 20.68 0.97 -6.94
N GLU A 270 21.56 1.89 -6.52
CA GLU A 270 21.99 2.02 -5.13
C GLU A 270 20.83 2.38 -4.19
N MET A 271 19.98 3.33 -4.58
CA MET A 271 18.81 3.72 -3.79
C MET A 271 17.78 2.59 -3.71
N ARG A 272 17.53 1.91 -4.85
CA ARG A 272 16.69 0.72 -4.93
C ARG A 272 17.22 -0.38 -4.00
N LYS A 273 18.54 -0.60 -3.95
CA LYS A 273 19.21 -1.54 -3.04
C LYS A 273 18.99 -1.18 -1.57
N LEU A 274 19.17 0.08 -1.22
CA LEU A 274 19.02 0.58 0.16
C LEU A 274 17.55 0.62 0.64
N LYS A 275 16.58 0.51 -0.27
CA LYS A 275 15.14 0.50 0.04
C LYS A 275 14.48 -0.82 -0.36
N GLY A 276 13.92 -0.90 -1.58
CA GLY A 276 13.18 -2.07 -2.05
C GLY A 276 13.97 -3.38 -2.01
N GLY A 277 15.29 -3.32 -2.16
CA GLY A 277 16.22 -4.46 -2.19
C GLY A 277 16.08 -5.42 -1.01
N TYR A 278 15.91 -4.92 0.21
CA TYR A 278 15.74 -5.76 1.41
C TYR A 278 14.42 -6.55 1.41
N PHE A 279 13.36 -6.01 0.80
CA PHE A 279 12.12 -6.76 0.61
C PHE A 279 12.30 -7.82 -0.49
N ILE A 280 12.97 -7.50 -1.59
CA ILE A 280 13.25 -8.46 -2.67
C ILE A 280 14.11 -9.61 -2.17
N GLU A 281 15.15 -9.33 -1.38
CA GLU A 281 15.96 -10.36 -0.71
C GLU A 281 15.10 -11.26 0.17
N PHE A 282 14.23 -10.67 1.01
CA PHE A 282 13.31 -11.43 1.84
C PHE A 282 12.38 -12.33 1.01
N LEU A 283 11.78 -11.81 -0.06
CA LEU A 283 10.91 -12.55 -0.98
C LEU A 283 11.65 -13.74 -1.60
N LEU A 284 12.84 -13.51 -2.15
CA LEU A 284 13.67 -14.56 -2.77
C LEU A 284 14.05 -15.64 -1.76
N ASN A 285 14.42 -15.24 -0.54
CA ASN A 285 14.75 -16.18 0.53
C ASN A 285 13.55 -17.06 0.93
N GLN A 286 12.33 -16.50 1.00
CA GLN A 286 11.13 -17.29 1.28
C GLN A 286 10.79 -18.25 0.11
N ILE A 287 10.93 -17.78 -1.13
CA ILE A 287 10.73 -18.61 -2.34
C ILE A 287 11.72 -19.77 -2.36
N GLN A 288 13.02 -19.51 -2.19
CA GLN A 288 14.05 -20.55 -2.16
C GLN A 288 13.84 -21.53 -1.00
N SER A 289 13.43 -21.03 0.16
CA SER A 289 13.07 -21.88 1.30
C SER A 289 11.85 -22.74 1.00
N LYS A 290 10.85 -22.24 0.28
CA LYS A 290 9.68 -23.03 -0.15
C LYS A 290 10.08 -24.13 -1.11
N ILE A 291 10.84 -23.78 -2.16
CA ILE A 291 11.32 -24.71 -3.19
C ILE A 291 12.17 -25.84 -2.57
N SER A 292 13.03 -25.50 -1.61
CA SER A 292 13.92 -26.46 -0.94
C SER A 292 13.27 -27.21 0.23
N GLY A 293 12.00 -26.97 0.54
CA GLY A 293 11.30 -27.60 1.67
C GLY A 293 11.78 -27.14 3.05
N LYS A 294 12.51 -26.02 3.13
CA LYS A 294 13.08 -25.46 4.36
C LYS A 294 12.22 -24.35 4.97
N LEU A 295 11.22 -23.85 4.26
CA LEU A 295 10.31 -22.82 4.77
C LEU A 295 9.66 -23.29 6.08
N LYS A 296 9.68 -22.41 7.10
CA LYS A 296 9.05 -22.67 8.40
C LYS A 296 7.99 -21.62 8.71
N PRO A 297 6.79 -22.03 9.14
CA PRO A 297 6.26 -23.40 9.14
C PRO A 297 6.16 -24.02 7.73
N ALA A 298 6.14 -25.35 7.63
CA ALA A 298 6.17 -26.03 6.33
C ALA A 298 4.90 -25.76 5.48
N ASP A 299 3.75 -25.64 6.15
CA ASP A 299 2.47 -25.28 5.52
C ASP A 299 2.30 -23.77 5.31
N ARG A 300 3.35 -22.95 5.46
CA ARG A 300 3.27 -21.53 5.12
C ARG A 300 2.89 -21.38 3.64
N ARG A 301 1.75 -20.74 3.41
CA ARG A 301 1.15 -20.47 2.09
C ARG A 301 1.13 -19.00 1.76
N MET A 302 0.98 -18.13 2.76
CA MET A 302 0.91 -16.69 2.54
C MET A 302 1.73 -15.89 3.54
N PHE A 303 2.46 -14.91 3.02
CA PHE A 303 2.94 -13.76 3.77
C PHE A 303 2.08 -12.56 3.38
N ILE A 304 1.46 -11.90 4.36
CA ILE A 304 0.64 -10.71 4.12
C ILE A 304 1.19 -9.55 4.95
N SER A 305 1.51 -8.46 4.26
CA SER A 305 2.19 -7.32 4.84
C SER A 305 1.42 -6.02 4.61
N CYS A 306 1.37 -5.15 5.62
CA CYS A 306 0.84 -3.79 5.47
C CYS A 306 1.94 -2.74 5.66
N GLY A 307 2.17 -1.93 4.62
CA GLY A 307 3.16 -0.86 4.60
C GLY A 307 2.57 0.48 4.18
N HIS A 308 3.38 1.26 3.47
CA HIS A 308 3.08 2.63 3.06
C HIS A 308 3.18 2.76 1.53
N ASP A 309 2.77 3.90 1.00
CA ASP A 309 2.95 4.30 -0.39
C ASP A 309 4.40 4.14 -0.87
N TRP A 310 5.37 4.66 -0.12
CA TRP A 310 6.79 4.51 -0.45
C TRP A 310 7.24 3.04 -0.42
N THR A 311 6.62 2.18 0.39
CA THR A 311 6.94 0.74 0.37
C THR A 311 6.56 0.14 -0.98
N ILE A 312 5.38 0.49 -1.49
CA ILE A 312 4.89 0.03 -2.81
C ILE A 312 5.82 0.53 -3.92
N SER A 313 6.10 1.83 -3.98
CA SER A 313 6.93 2.39 -5.05
C SER A 313 8.36 1.85 -5.00
N ASN A 314 8.99 1.75 -3.82
CA ASN A 314 10.36 1.26 -3.70
C ASN A 314 10.52 -0.21 -4.14
N ILE A 315 9.53 -1.06 -3.84
CA ILE A 315 9.57 -2.48 -4.24
C ILE A 315 9.36 -2.63 -5.74
N LEU A 316 8.39 -1.91 -6.32
CA LEU A 316 8.15 -1.95 -7.76
C LEU A 316 9.30 -1.32 -8.55
N SER A 317 9.94 -0.26 -8.02
CA SER A 317 11.14 0.33 -8.61
C SER A 317 12.36 -0.60 -8.54
N ALA A 318 12.52 -1.37 -7.45
CA ALA A 318 13.58 -2.38 -7.35
C ALA A 318 13.41 -3.51 -8.39
N LEU A 319 12.19 -3.77 -8.84
CA LEU A 319 11.88 -4.72 -9.90
C LEU A 319 11.79 -4.07 -11.29
N ASP A 320 12.06 -2.77 -11.39
CA ASP A 320 12.01 -1.97 -12.62
C ASP A 320 10.63 -1.98 -13.32
N VAL A 321 9.54 -2.01 -12.53
CA VAL A 321 8.15 -2.03 -13.03
C VAL A 321 7.30 -0.87 -12.50
N TRP A 322 7.91 0.11 -11.84
CA TRP A 322 7.21 1.31 -11.38
C TRP A 322 7.06 2.33 -12.52
N GLU A 323 5.85 2.80 -12.77
CA GLU A 323 5.53 3.70 -13.90
C GLU A 323 5.47 5.20 -13.50
N GLY A 324 5.81 5.55 -12.26
CA GLY A 324 5.87 6.95 -11.82
C GLY A 324 4.53 7.62 -11.55
N GLN A 325 3.58 6.90 -10.95
CA GLN A 325 2.25 7.38 -10.56
C GLN A 325 2.12 7.63 -9.04
N MET A 326 1.11 8.35 -8.59
CA MET A 326 0.77 8.37 -7.16
C MET A 326 0.27 6.97 -6.73
N PRO A 327 0.87 6.32 -5.71
CA PRO A 327 0.28 5.14 -5.11
C PRO A 327 -1.03 5.56 -4.43
N ARG A 328 -2.16 4.93 -4.76
CA ARG A 328 -3.43 5.19 -4.08
C ARG A 328 -3.47 4.50 -2.72
N PHE A 329 -4.39 4.93 -1.85
CA PHE A 329 -4.64 4.20 -0.61
C PHE A 329 -5.05 2.77 -0.92
N SER A 330 -4.65 1.86 -0.04
CA SER A 330 -4.92 0.43 -0.20
C SER A 330 -4.34 -0.24 -1.46
N ALA A 331 -3.45 0.44 -2.19
CA ALA A 331 -2.75 -0.17 -3.33
C ALA A 331 -2.03 -1.45 -2.89
N LEU A 332 -2.05 -2.46 -3.76
CA LEU A 332 -1.67 -3.84 -3.42
C LEU A 332 -0.71 -4.42 -4.47
N ILE A 333 0.30 -5.13 -4.00
CA ILE A 333 1.20 -5.97 -4.78
C ILE A 333 0.99 -7.42 -4.36
N ALA A 334 0.85 -8.33 -5.33
CA ALA A 334 0.86 -9.76 -5.08
C ALA A 334 1.95 -10.45 -5.89
N PHE A 335 2.74 -11.28 -5.20
CA PHE A 335 3.77 -12.14 -5.75
C PHE A 335 3.29 -13.59 -5.62
N GLU A 336 3.13 -14.27 -6.74
CA GLU A 336 2.60 -15.63 -6.78
C GLU A 336 3.66 -16.60 -7.32
N LEU A 337 4.14 -17.49 -6.45
CA LEU A 337 5.07 -18.56 -6.83
C LEU A 337 4.28 -19.77 -7.32
N HIS A 338 4.48 -20.14 -8.57
CA HIS A 338 3.85 -21.29 -9.20
C HIS A 338 4.87 -22.36 -9.55
N GLN A 339 4.39 -23.60 -9.72
CA GLN A 339 5.16 -24.72 -10.27
C GLN A 339 4.41 -25.32 -11.46
N LYS A 340 5.08 -25.40 -12.62
CA LYS A 340 4.54 -26.07 -13.81
C LYS A 340 4.37 -27.57 -13.54
N GLU A 341 3.22 -28.14 -13.87
CA GLU A 341 2.94 -29.56 -13.63
C GLU A 341 3.81 -30.47 -14.51
N GLU A 342 4.06 -30.06 -15.75
CA GLU A 342 4.77 -30.88 -16.75
C GLU A 342 6.28 -30.93 -16.51
N THR A 343 6.89 -29.80 -16.18
CA THR A 343 8.36 -29.67 -16.06
C THR A 343 8.85 -29.64 -14.62
N GLY A 344 7.96 -29.38 -13.65
CA GLY A 344 8.33 -29.11 -12.26
C GLY A 344 9.04 -27.78 -12.04
N GLU A 345 9.20 -26.95 -13.08
CA GLU A 345 9.86 -25.64 -13.03
C GLU A 345 9.03 -24.63 -12.22
N TYR A 346 9.71 -23.82 -11.41
CA TYR A 346 9.09 -22.74 -10.65
C TYR A 346 9.22 -21.39 -11.37
N PHE A 347 8.16 -20.60 -11.31
CA PHE A 347 8.14 -19.24 -11.82
C PHE A 347 7.33 -18.31 -10.91
N LEU A 348 7.56 -17.02 -11.06
CA LEU A 348 6.88 -15.95 -10.33
C LEU A 348 5.94 -15.19 -11.27
N GLU A 349 4.73 -14.93 -10.82
CA GLU A 349 3.84 -13.92 -11.39
C GLU A 349 3.74 -12.73 -10.43
N LEU A 350 3.77 -11.52 -10.98
CA LEU A 350 3.69 -10.26 -10.25
C LEU A 350 2.40 -9.54 -10.63
N TYR A 351 1.63 -9.11 -9.64
CA TYR A 351 0.42 -8.34 -9.82
C TYR A 351 0.49 -7.02 -9.06
N PHE A 352 -0.05 -5.97 -9.65
CA PHE A 352 -0.22 -4.67 -9.02
C PHE A 352 -1.64 -4.15 -9.23
N GLN A 353 -2.24 -3.71 -8.13
CA GLN A 353 -3.56 -3.10 -8.07
C GLN A 353 -3.41 -1.73 -7.43
N ASN A 354 -3.46 -0.66 -8.24
CA ASN A 354 -3.45 0.68 -7.67
C ASN A 354 -4.85 1.09 -7.20
N ASP A 355 -5.91 0.69 -7.91
CA ASP A 355 -7.29 0.97 -7.53
C ASP A 355 -7.93 -0.26 -6.85
N PRO A 356 -8.33 -0.18 -5.56
CA PRO A 356 -8.95 -1.31 -4.85
C PRO A 356 -10.29 -1.78 -5.46
N ASP A 357 -10.90 -0.98 -6.33
CA ASP A 357 -12.13 -1.34 -7.04
C ASP A 357 -11.89 -2.06 -8.37
N GLN A 358 -10.64 -2.17 -8.83
CA GLN A 358 -10.25 -2.84 -10.07
C GLN A 358 -9.51 -4.15 -9.79
N GLU A 359 -9.52 -5.09 -10.73
CA GLU A 359 -8.73 -6.32 -10.60
C GLU A 359 -7.22 -6.05 -10.65
N PRO A 360 -6.38 -6.82 -9.93
CA PRO A 360 -4.93 -6.69 -10.01
C PRO A 360 -4.41 -6.94 -11.44
N LYS A 361 -3.64 -5.99 -11.97
CA LYS A 361 -2.98 -6.11 -13.28
C LYS A 361 -1.71 -6.92 -13.15
N GLN A 362 -1.55 -7.96 -13.97
CA GLN A 362 -0.28 -8.69 -14.07
C GLN A 362 0.79 -7.80 -14.71
N LEU A 363 1.91 -7.65 -14.03
CA LEU A 363 3.08 -6.91 -14.51
C LEU A 363 4.10 -7.88 -15.12
N GLN A 364 4.94 -7.33 -15.99
CA GLN A 364 6.06 -8.04 -16.59
C GLN A 364 7.35 -7.37 -16.13
N ILE A 365 8.23 -8.15 -15.48
CA ILE A 365 9.56 -7.68 -15.10
C ILE A 365 10.40 -7.54 -16.38
N PRO A 366 11.02 -6.39 -16.66
CA PRO A 366 11.85 -6.21 -17.85
C PRO A 366 12.92 -7.30 -17.97
N GLY A 367 13.07 -7.86 -19.17
CA GLY A 367 13.98 -8.99 -19.40
C GLY A 367 13.43 -10.36 -18.96
N CYS A 368 12.15 -10.44 -18.62
CA CYS A 368 11.43 -11.68 -18.30
C CYS A 368 10.06 -11.72 -19.01
N GLU A 369 9.47 -12.90 -19.12
CA GLU A 369 8.04 -13.06 -19.44
C GLU A 369 7.18 -12.79 -18.19
N LYS A 370 5.86 -12.64 -18.36
CA LYS A 370 4.91 -12.50 -17.24
C LYS A 370 4.98 -13.66 -16.23
N GLN A 371 5.35 -14.85 -16.71
CA GLN A 371 5.70 -16.01 -15.90
C GLN A 371 7.21 -16.09 -15.77
N CYS A 372 7.78 -15.37 -14.81
CA CYS A 372 9.22 -15.18 -14.75
C CYS A 372 9.91 -16.35 -14.03
N PRO A 373 10.80 -17.13 -14.69
CA PRO A 373 11.52 -18.21 -14.02
C PRO A 373 12.32 -17.70 -12.83
N ILE A 374 12.33 -18.43 -11.72
CA ILE A 374 12.98 -17.96 -10.48
C ILE A 374 14.48 -17.72 -10.67
N SER A 375 15.15 -18.53 -11.49
CA SER A 375 16.56 -18.32 -11.85
C SER A 375 16.79 -16.99 -12.56
N LYS A 376 15.89 -16.61 -13.47
CA LYS A 376 15.95 -15.35 -14.21
C LYS A 376 15.64 -14.16 -13.32
N LEU A 377 14.66 -14.28 -12.42
CA LEU A 377 14.37 -13.25 -11.42
C LEU A 377 15.59 -12.94 -10.54
N VAL A 378 16.29 -13.96 -10.05
CA VAL A 378 17.51 -13.78 -9.26
C VAL A 378 18.59 -13.05 -10.07
N GLU A 379 18.78 -13.41 -11.34
CA GLU A 379 19.72 -12.72 -12.23
C GLU A 379 19.36 -11.24 -12.43
N LEU A 380 18.09 -10.93 -12.70
CA LEU A 380 17.61 -9.58 -12.99
C LEU A 380 17.66 -8.66 -11.77
N THR A 381 17.52 -9.22 -10.57
CA THR A 381 17.51 -8.45 -9.31
C THR A 381 18.88 -8.31 -8.66
N LYS A 382 19.93 -8.95 -9.19
CA LYS A 382 21.25 -9.04 -8.54
C LYS A 382 21.83 -7.69 -8.09
N ASP A 383 21.63 -6.64 -8.89
CA ASP A 383 22.25 -5.32 -8.67
C ASP A 383 21.50 -4.50 -7.60
N VAL A 384 20.27 -4.89 -7.26
CA VAL A 384 19.46 -4.26 -6.21
C VAL A 384 19.41 -5.09 -4.92
N LEU A 385 20.07 -6.25 -4.85
CA LEU A 385 20.16 -7.02 -3.60
C LEU A 385 21.27 -6.46 -2.70
N PRO A 386 21.07 -6.41 -1.37
CA PRO A 386 22.10 -6.00 -0.44
C PRO A 386 23.27 -7.02 -0.48
N ASP A 387 24.49 -6.50 -0.64
CA ASP A 387 25.74 -7.26 -0.80
C ASP A 387 26.75 -7.00 0.34
N ALA A 388 26.36 -6.21 1.33
CA ALA A 388 27.13 -5.93 2.54
C ALA A 388 26.18 -5.64 3.73
N PRO A 389 26.68 -5.67 4.97
CA PRO A 389 25.88 -5.25 6.13
C PRO A 389 25.31 -3.83 5.94
N TYR A 390 24.06 -3.60 6.37
CA TYR A 390 23.38 -2.31 6.18
C TYR A 390 24.19 -1.12 6.67
N LYS A 391 24.85 -1.27 7.83
CA LYS A 391 25.76 -0.25 8.39
C LYS A 391 26.87 0.16 7.42
N ASP A 392 27.40 -0.78 6.64
CA ASP A 392 28.48 -0.50 5.69
C ASP A 392 27.94 0.14 4.41
N LEU A 393 26.78 -0.33 3.90
CA LEU A 393 26.08 0.30 2.78
C LEU A 393 25.61 1.73 3.09
N CYS A 394 25.36 2.03 4.37
CA CYS A 394 24.90 3.34 4.82
C CYS A 394 26.01 4.33 5.18
N LYS A 395 27.28 3.99 4.96
CA LYS A 395 28.40 4.93 5.15
C LYS A 395 28.30 6.06 4.11
N PRO A 396 28.21 7.32 4.55
CA PRO A 396 28.08 8.43 3.62
C PRO A 396 29.37 8.66 2.82
N LYS A 397 29.25 9.18 1.60
CA LYS A 397 30.35 9.63 0.74
C LYS A 397 30.92 10.97 1.22
N ARG A 398 30.08 11.85 1.79
CA ARG A 398 30.47 13.16 2.31
C ARG A 398 30.00 13.31 3.77
N THR A 399 30.44 14.36 4.44
CA THR A 399 29.90 14.69 5.77
C THR A 399 28.78 15.72 5.56
N LEU A 400 27.55 15.28 5.27
CA LEU A 400 26.41 16.19 5.28
C LEU A 400 26.03 16.52 6.72
N ASN A 401 25.97 17.82 7.04
CA ASN A 401 25.54 18.36 8.33
C ASN A 401 24.01 18.21 8.53
N GLY A 402 23.49 16.98 8.48
CA GLY A 402 22.11 16.68 8.87
C GLY A 402 21.01 17.14 7.90
N ALA A 403 21.33 17.48 6.65
CA ALA A 403 20.30 17.73 5.63
C ALA A 403 19.57 16.42 5.29
N LYS A 404 18.25 16.38 5.50
CA LYS A 404 17.38 15.26 5.15
C LYS A 404 16.15 15.77 4.42
N ILE A 405 15.72 15.05 3.39
CA ILE A 405 14.39 15.24 2.83
C ILE A 405 13.38 14.68 3.83
N THR A 406 12.41 15.51 4.19
CA THR A 406 11.39 15.13 5.16
C THR A 406 10.19 14.58 4.41
N TYR A 407 9.87 13.33 4.71
CA TYR A 407 8.68 12.64 4.22
C TYR A 407 7.62 12.69 5.31
N HIS A 408 6.42 13.16 4.99
CA HIS A 408 5.34 13.29 5.96
C HIS A 408 4.37 12.11 5.92
#